data_AF-A0A924MP17-F1
#
_entry.id   AF-A0A924MP17-F1
#
_cell.length_a   1.000
_cell.length_b   1.000
_cell.length_c   1.000
_cell.angle_alpha   90.00
_cell.angle_beta   90.00
_cell.angle_gamma   90.00
#
_symmetry.space_group_name_H-M   'P 1'
#
loop_
_entity.id
_entity.type
_entity.pdbx_description
1 polymer ?
#
loop_
_entity_poly.entity_id
_entity_poly.type
_entity_poly.pdbx_seq_one_letter_code
_entity_poly.pdbx_strand_id
1 'polypeptide(L)'
;EVNIQVEFQVVVLENLYLHWRNGAKGDLDAGKGITAINLGYVTADPFYALTRFAYGKSIAPNGVNWGGYDDPKVNEAIDQIKGTFDVKKQDVLLAYVHQRMVDDSLMLWVVHDTNPHALSPKVKQFVQAQHWFQDLTTLGM
;
A
#
# COMPACT_ATOMS: atom_id res chain seq x y z
N GLU A 1 15.97 11.07 -20.84
CA GLU A 1 15.42 11.74 -19.64
C GLU A 1 14.31 12.70 -20.06
N VAL A 2 13.36 13.02 -19.17
CA VAL A 2 12.14 13.83 -19.48
C VAL A 2 12.09 15.19 -18.76
N ASN A 3 13.22 15.65 -18.20
CA ASN A 3 13.38 16.98 -17.59
C ASN A 3 12.43 17.33 -16.42
N ILE A 4 11.98 16.33 -15.66
CA ILE A 4 11.25 16.57 -14.41
C ILE A 4 12.28 16.85 -13.30
N GLN A 5 12.16 18.01 -12.65
CA GLN A 5 12.97 18.36 -11.49
C GLN A 5 12.38 17.69 -10.24
N VAL A 6 13.17 16.87 -9.56
CA VAL A 6 12.77 16.11 -8.38
C VAL A 6 13.64 16.52 -7.21
N GLU A 7 13.02 16.88 -6.09
CA GLU A 7 13.68 17.12 -4.81
C GLU A 7 13.24 16.04 -3.80
N PHE A 8 14.19 15.47 -3.06
CA PHE A 8 13.90 14.44 -2.07
C PHE A 8 13.84 15.02 -0.66
N GLN A 9 12.72 14.77 0.01
CA GLN A 9 12.55 15.05 1.44
C GLN A 9 12.69 13.73 2.21
N VAL A 10 13.88 13.47 2.77
CA VAL A 10 14.19 12.21 3.44
C VAL A 10 13.81 12.29 4.92
N VAL A 11 12.99 11.35 5.37
CA VAL A 11 12.55 11.23 6.77
C VAL A 11 12.66 9.79 7.25
N VAL A 12 12.69 9.59 8.56
CA VAL A 12 12.61 8.25 9.17
C VAL A 12 11.23 7.62 8.88
N LEU A 13 11.18 6.29 8.76
CA LEU A 13 9.99 5.52 8.37
C LEU A 13 8.70 5.91 9.12
N GLU A 14 8.76 6.05 10.45
CA GLU A 14 7.58 6.43 11.24
C GLU A 14 7.03 7.83 10.89
N ASN A 15 7.93 8.76 10.53
CA ASN A 15 7.51 10.07 10.03
C ASN A 15 6.92 9.96 8.63
N LEU A 16 7.46 9.09 7.77
CA LEU A 16 6.87 8.83 6.45
C LEU A 16 5.45 8.26 6.56
N TYR A 17 5.18 7.40 7.55
CA TYR A 17 3.82 6.95 7.86
C TYR A 17 2.89 8.06 8.35
N LEU A 18 3.42 9.11 8.98
CA LEU A 18 2.62 10.30 9.32
C LEU A 18 2.24 11.07 8.06
N HIS A 19 3.19 11.32 7.15
CA HIS A 19 2.92 11.93 5.84
C HIS A 19 1.83 11.15 5.09
N TRP A 20 2.00 9.82 4.97
CA TRP A 20 1.04 8.97 4.28
C TRP A 20 -0.40 9.04 4.86
N ARG A 21 -0.53 9.06 6.19
CA ARG A 21 -1.84 9.14 6.87
C ARG A 21 -2.48 10.53 6.82
N ASN A 22 -1.70 11.59 6.67
CA ASN A 22 -2.24 12.95 6.52
C ASN A 22 -2.87 13.19 5.14
N GLY A 23 -2.38 12.46 4.13
CA GLY A 23 -2.84 12.63 2.75
C GLY A 23 -2.28 13.90 2.12
N ALA A 24 -2.31 13.96 0.78
CA ALA A 24 -1.68 15.03 0.00
C ALA A 24 -2.19 16.44 0.36
N LYS A 25 -3.44 16.55 0.83
CA LYS A 25 -4.07 17.83 1.22
C LYS A 25 -3.83 18.21 2.69
N GLY A 26 -3.27 17.32 3.51
CA GLY A 26 -2.99 17.62 4.90
C GLY A 26 -1.85 18.62 5.05
N ASP A 27 -1.89 19.47 6.08
CA ASP A 27 -0.91 20.55 6.30
C ASP A 27 0.54 20.05 6.33
N LEU A 28 0.75 18.82 6.82
CA LEU A 28 2.06 18.18 6.89
C LEU A 28 2.70 17.98 5.50
N ASP A 29 1.88 17.74 4.48
CA ASP A 29 2.29 17.54 3.08
C ASP A 29 2.15 18.82 2.26
N ALA A 30 0.94 19.40 2.23
CA ALA A 30 0.61 20.58 1.43
C ALA A 30 1.44 21.80 1.85
N GLY A 31 1.63 22.03 3.15
CA GLY A 31 2.41 23.15 3.67
C GLY A 31 3.90 23.06 3.34
N LYS A 32 4.41 21.88 2.98
CA LYS A 32 5.78 21.62 2.57
C LYS A 32 5.93 21.40 1.06
N GLY A 33 4.85 21.53 0.29
CA GLY A 33 4.86 21.28 -1.15
C GLY A 33 5.15 19.83 -1.53
N ILE A 34 4.83 18.86 -0.68
CA ILE A 34 5.00 17.44 -0.98
C ILE A 34 3.97 17.03 -2.04
N THR A 35 4.44 16.58 -3.21
CA THR A 35 3.60 16.20 -4.35
C THR A 35 3.54 14.70 -4.61
N ALA A 36 4.40 13.92 -3.95
CA ALA A 36 4.40 12.46 -4.00
C ALA A 36 5.07 11.88 -2.74
N ILE A 37 4.72 10.63 -2.42
CA ILE A 37 5.40 9.83 -1.39
C ILE A 37 5.89 8.52 -2.00
N ASN A 38 7.07 8.07 -1.57
CA ASN A 38 7.59 6.74 -1.89
C ASN A 38 7.72 5.96 -0.59
N LEU A 39 6.88 4.94 -0.42
CA LEU A 39 6.78 4.17 0.81
C LEU A 39 6.61 2.69 0.47
N GLY A 40 7.44 1.85 1.09
CA GLY A 40 7.21 0.41 1.11
C GLY A 40 6.09 0.07 2.09
N TYR A 41 5.21 -0.84 1.69
CA TYR A 41 4.12 -1.30 2.55
C TYR A 41 3.81 -2.79 2.34
N VAL A 42 3.23 -3.41 3.37
CA VAL A 42 2.81 -4.82 3.36
C VAL A 42 1.55 -5.04 2.52
N THR A 43 1.54 -6.07 1.67
CA THR A 43 0.39 -6.45 0.83
C THR A 43 -0.18 -7.83 1.22
N ALA A 44 -0.59 -7.98 2.49
CA ALA A 44 -1.00 -9.28 3.04
C ALA A 44 -2.36 -9.80 2.53
N ASP A 45 -3.26 -8.91 2.12
CA ASP A 45 -4.59 -9.23 1.62
C ASP A 45 -5.09 -8.18 0.61
N PRO A 46 -6.21 -8.40 -0.11
CA PRO A 46 -6.72 -7.45 -1.09
C PRO A 46 -7.13 -6.08 -0.53
N PHE A 47 -7.49 -5.98 0.75
CA PHE A 47 -7.74 -4.70 1.39
C PHE A 47 -6.44 -3.91 1.54
N TYR A 48 -5.38 -4.56 2.00
CA TYR A 48 -4.05 -3.97 2.14
C TYR A 48 -3.36 -3.67 0.81
N ALA A 49 -3.63 -4.47 -0.23
CA ALA A 49 -3.00 -4.34 -1.53
C ALA A 49 -3.71 -3.36 -2.47
N LEU A 50 -5.05 -3.27 -2.41
CA LEU A 50 -5.85 -2.57 -3.43
C LEU A 50 -6.85 -1.59 -2.82
N THR A 51 -7.87 -2.08 -2.11
CA THR A 51 -9.09 -1.29 -1.91
C THR A 51 -8.89 -0.05 -1.03
N ARG A 52 -8.01 -0.11 -0.02
CA ARG A 52 -7.78 1.03 0.91
C ARG A 52 -7.15 2.26 0.25
N PHE A 53 -6.57 2.09 -0.93
CA PHE A 53 -5.95 3.15 -1.71
C PHE A 53 -6.92 3.80 -2.69
N ALA A 54 -7.95 3.06 -3.14
CA ALA A 54 -8.87 3.48 -4.19
C ALA A 54 -10.28 3.82 -3.67
N TYR A 55 -10.54 3.60 -2.38
CA TYR A 55 -11.85 3.88 -1.78
C TYR A 55 -11.94 5.33 -1.29
N GLY A 56 -12.94 6.08 -1.76
CA GLY A 56 -13.16 7.47 -1.36
C GLY A 56 -13.42 7.63 0.15
N LYS A 57 -14.06 6.65 0.79
CA LYS A 57 -14.26 6.68 2.26
C LYS A 57 -12.97 6.43 3.06
N SER A 58 -11.86 6.09 2.40
CA SER A 58 -10.54 5.92 2.99
C SER A 58 -9.61 7.12 2.77
N ILE A 59 -10.14 8.24 2.28
CA ILE A 59 -9.41 9.52 2.27
C ILE A 59 -9.17 9.96 3.72
N ALA A 60 -8.00 10.56 3.98
CA ALA A 60 -7.65 11.09 5.30
C ALA A 60 -8.80 11.98 5.85
N PRO A 61 -9.16 11.86 7.14
CA PRO A 61 -8.47 11.11 8.20
C PRO A 61 -8.90 9.64 8.34
N ASN A 62 -9.80 9.14 7.48
CA ASN A 62 -10.42 7.82 7.66
C ASN A 62 -9.57 6.65 7.16
N GLY A 63 -8.50 6.94 6.41
CA GLY A 63 -7.63 5.92 5.84
C GLY A 63 -6.39 6.52 5.18
N VAL A 64 -5.87 5.83 4.17
CA VAL A 64 -4.57 6.12 3.56
C VAL A 64 -4.63 6.30 2.04
N ASN A 65 -5.82 6.61 1.52
CA ASN A 65 -5.99 7.06 0.14
C ASN A 65 -5.38 8.46 0.02
N TRP A 66 -4.05 8.48 -0.16
CA TRP A 66 -3.22 9.68 -0.03
C TRP A 66 -3.53 10.73 -1.08
N GLY A 67 -3.73 10.31 -2.32
CA GLY A 67 -4.06 11.19 -3.45
C GLY A 67 -5.49 11.71 -3.44
N GLY A 68 -6.36 11.17 -2.58
CA GLY A 68 -7.76 11.61 -2.52
C GLY A 68 -8.62 11.07 -3.67
N TYR A 69 -8.30 9.90 -4.21
CA TYR A 69 -9.04 9.31 -5.33
C TYR A 69 -10.47 8.95 -4.93
N ASP A 70 -11.45 9.35 -5.73
CA ASP A 70 -12.87 9.16 -5.40
C ASP A 70 -13.68 8.96 -6.68
N ASP A 71 -13.70 7.73 -7.19
CA ASP A 71 -14.53 7.35 -8.35
C ASP A 71 -15.80 6.61 -7.88
N PRO A 72 -17.02 7.05 -8.25
CA PRO A 72 -18.26 6.43 -7.82
C PRO A 72 -18.39 4.94 -8.17
N LYS A 73 -17.89 4.51 -9.33
CA LYS A 73 -17.98 3.10 -9.76
C LYS A 73 -16.97 2.24 -9.01
N VAL A 74 -15.78 2.76 -8.74
CA VAL A 74 -14.80 2.08 -7.89
C VAL A 74 -15.33 1.94 -6.47
N ASN A 75 -15.94 3.00 -5.92
CA ASN A 75 -16.57 2.94 -4.60
C ASN A 75 -17.68 1.90 -4.52
N GLU A 76 -18.55 1.83 -5.54
CA GLU A 76 -19.61 0.82 -5.62
C GLU A 76 -19.02 -0.60 -5.66
N ALA A 77 -17.99 -0.83 -6.48
CA ALA A 77 -17.32 -2.12 -6.55
C ALA A 77 -16.70 -2.51 -5.19
N ILE A 78 -16.06 -1.57 -4.49
CA ILE A 78 -15.48 -1.80 -3.16
C ILE A 78 -16.56 -2.07 -2.11
N ASP A 79 -17.69 -1.36 -2.16
CA ASP A 79 -18.84 -1.64 -1.29
C ASP A 79 -19.38 -3.06 -1.52
N GLN A 80 -19.44 -3.53 -2.77
CA GLN A 80 -19.82 -4.91 -3.08
C GLN A 80 -18.79 -5.95 -2.61
N ILE A 81 -17.48 -5.69 -2.79
CA ILE A 81 -16.39 -6.57 -2.29
C ILE A 81 -16.53 -6.82 -0.80
N LYS A 82 -16.82 -5.76 -0.03
CA LYS A 82 -16.98 -5.82 1.44
C LYS A 82 -18.24 -6.56 1.87
N GLY A 83 -19.29 -6.57 1.04
CA GLY A 83 -20.58 -7.18 1.36
C GLY A 83 -20.73 -8.63 0.91
N THR A 84 -19.81 -9.16 0.11
CA THR A 84 -19.87 -10.53 -0.43
C THR A 84 -18.84 -11.45 0.22
N PHE A 85 -19.19 -12.73 0.33
CA PHE A 85 -18.29 -13.80 0.76
C PHE A 85 -17.93 -14.77 -0.38
N ASP A 86 -18.47 -14.55 -1.59
CA ASP A 86 -18.08 -15.30 -2.78
C ASP A 86 -16.74 -14.80 -3.31
N VAL A 87 -15.70 -15.63 -3.14
CA VAL A 87 -14.32 -15.33 -3.55
C VAL A 87 -14.22 -15.05 -5.06
N LYS A 88 -14.90 -15.81 -5.91
CA LYS A 88 -14.82 -15.58 -7.37
C LYS A 88 -15.42 -14.23 -7.75
N LYS A 89 -16.49 -13.84 -7.06
CA LYS A 89 -17.08 -12.51 -7.24
C LYS A 89 -16.14 -11.42 -6.73
N GLN A 90 -15.46 -11.62 -5.60
CA GLN A 90 -14.45 -10.69 -5.10
C GLN A 90 -13.31 -10.53 -6.11
N ASP A 91 -12.80 -11.62 -6.68
CA ASP A 91 -11.69 -11.59 -7.65
C ASP A 91 -12.03 -10.73 -8.89
N VAL A 92 -13.24 -10.90 -9.44
CA VAL A 92 -13.69 -10.10 -10.60
C VAL A 92 -13.79 -8.61 -10.25
N LEU A 93 -14.34 -8.28 -9.08
CA LEU A 93 -14.46 -6.89 -8.63
C LEU A 93 -13.10 -6.27 -8.29
N LEU A 94 -12.20 -7.03 -7.66
CA LEU A 94 -10.84 -6.59 -7.33
C LEU A 94 -10.01 -6.37 -8.60
N ALA A 95 -10.15 -7.23 -9.61
CA ALA A 95 -9.53 -7.03 -10.91
C ALA A 95 -10.01 -5.73 -11.57
N TYR A 96 -11.32 -5.43 -11.50
CA TYR A 96 -11.86 -4.15 -11.96
C TYR A 96 -11.26 -2.97 -11.20
N VAL A 97 -11.21 -3.01 -9.86
CA VAL A 97 -10.61 -1.95 -9.04
C VAL A 97 -9.14 -1.73 -9.43
N HIS A 98 -8.35 -2.81 -9.52
CA HIS A 98 -6.95 -2.71 -9.90
C HIS A 98 -6.76 -2.16 -11.31
N GLN A 99 -7.58 -2.57 -12.28
CA GLN A 99 -7.55 -2.01 -13.64
C GLN A 99 -7.78 -0.49 -13.60
N ARG A 100 -8.76 -0.01 -12.81
CA ARG A 100 -8.99 1.44 -12.66
C ARG A 100 -7.81 2.15 -12.02
N MET A 101 -7.17 1.56 -11.01
CA MET A 101 -5.96 2.12 -10.39
C MET A 101 -4.81 2.27 -11.40
N VAL A 102 -4.66 1.32 -12.33
CA VAL A 102 -3.65 1.38 -13.40
C VAL A 102 -4.02 2.41 -14.47
N ASP A 103 -5.25 2.36 -14.99
CA ASP A 103 -5.73 3.25 -16.05
C ASP A 103 -5.67 4.73 -15.61
N ASP A 104 -6.04 4.99 -14.35
CA ASP A 104 -6.07 6.35 -13.79
C ASP A 104 -4.71 6.77 -13.19
N SER A 105 -3.68 5.92 -13.31
CA SER A 105 -2.31 6.18 -12.82
C SER A 105 -2.26 6.58 -11.34
N LEU A 106 -3.05 5.91 -10.50
CA LEU A 106 -3.18 6.23 -9.08
C LEU A 106 -1.87 6.04 -8.30
N MET A 107 -1.02 5.14 -8.79
CA MET A 107 0.27 4.79 -8.21
C MET A 107 1.31 4.56 -9.31
N LEU A 108 2.57 4.81 -8.97
CA LEU A 108 3.70 4.28 -9.73
C LEU A 108 4.06 2.89 -9.19
N TRP A 109 3.82 1.86 -9.99
CA TRP A 109 4.13 0.48 -9.64
C TRP A 109 5.61 0.19 -9.91
N VAL A 110 6.42 0.08 -8.85
CA VAL A 110 7.88 -0.01 -8.98
C VAL A 110 8.36 -1.47 -8.94
N VAL A 111 8.25 -2.14 -7.79
CA VAL A 111 8.73 -3.51 -7.57
C VAL A 111 7.92 -4.24 -6.49
N HIS A 112 7.93 -5.57 -6.55
CA HIS A 112 7.71 -6.42 -5.38
C HIS A 112 9.09 -6.87 -4.86
N ASP A 113 9.41 -6.58 -3.60
CA ASP A 113 10.71 -6.91 -3.03
C ASP A 113 10.84 -8.43 -2.79
N THR A 114 12.04 -8.96 -3.01
CA THR A 114 12.30 -10.40 -2.90
C THR A 114 12.76 -10.82 -1.50
N ASN A 115 12.72 -9.91 -0.51
CA ASN A 115 13.14 -10.10 0.90
C ASN A 115 14.46 -10.89 1.05
N PRO A 116 15.65 -10.27 0.94
CA PRO A 116 16.92 -11.00 0.97
C PRO A 116 17.15 -11.73 2.32
N HIS A 117 17.67 -12.95 2.26
CA HIS A 117 17.85 -13.82 3.43
C HIS A 117 19.31 -13.84 3.89
N ALA A 118 19.53 -13.65 5.20
CA ALA A 118 20.82 -13.86 5.84
C ALA A 118 20.61 -14.50 7.21
N LEU A 119 21.14 -15.71 7.39
CA LEU A 119 21.02 -16.48 8.64
C LEU A 119 22.37 -17.10 9.00
N SER A 120 22.69 -17.11 10.30
CA SER A 120 23.83 -17.87 10.80
C SER A 120 23.59 -19.37 10.58
N PRO A 121 24.62 -20.16 10.21
CA PRO A 121 24.50 -21.63 10.12
C PRO A 121 24.06 -22.31 11.42
N LYS A 122 24.11 -21.60 12.56
CA LYS A 122 23.65 -22.07 13.88
C LYS A 122 22.14 -22.05 14.04
N VAL A 123 21.40 -21.23 13.28
CA VAL A 123 19.94 -21.18 13.38
C VAL A 123 19.36 -22.43 12.73
N LYS A 124 18.57 -23.19 13.48
CA LYS A 124 17.88 -24.40 13.02
C LYS A 124 16.37 -24.19 13.03
N GLN A 125 15.66 -24.92 12.18
CA GLN A 125 14.19 -24.99 12.13
C GLN A 125 13.44 -23.69 11.82
N PHE A 126 14.13 -22.55 11.75
CA PHE A 126 13.56 -21.30 11.29
C PHE A 126 13.16 -21.36 9.82
N VAL A 127 11.89 -21.12 9.54
CA VAL A 127 11.35 -20.92 8.19
C VAL A 127 11.02 -19.44 8.04
N GLN A 128 11.81 -18.72 7.24
CA GLN A 128 11.55 -17.32 6.96
C GLN A 128 10.22 -17.19 6.19
N ALA A 129 9.32 -16.34 6.69
CA ALA A 129 8.08 -16.05 6.01
C ALA A 129 8.34 -15.24 4.74
N GLN A 130 7.52 -15.46 3.70
CA GLN A 130 7.43 -14.56 2.53
C GLN A 130 6.67 -13.28 2.89
N HIS A 131 7.12 -12.64 3.97
CA HIS A 131 6.49 -11.50 4.60
C HIS A 131 7.53 -10.77 5.44
N TRP A 132 7.31 -9.50 5.78
CA TRP A 132 8.13 -8.77 6.75
C TRP A 132 7.91 -9.19 8.21
N PHE A 133 6.90 -10.01 8.50
CA PHE A 133 6.59 -10.49 9.84
C PHE A 133 7.08 -11.93 9.95
N GLN A 134 7.96 -12.19 10.90
CA GLN A 134 8.63 -13.47 11.06
C GLN A 134 8.06 -14.23 12.26
N ASP A 135 7.87 -15.53 12.10
CA ASP A 135 7.51 -16.42 13.20
C ASP A 135 8.77 -16.95 13.89
N LEU A 136 9.07 -16.40 15.06
CA LEU A 136 10.21 -16.80 15.87
C LEU A 136 9.91 -17.97 16.83
N THR A 137 8.68 -18.48 16.86
CA THR A 137 8.34 -19.64 17.72
C THR A 137 8.92 -20.94 17.19
N THR A 138 9.30 -20.97 15.91
CA THR A 138 9.97 -22.09 15.24
C THR A 138 11.48 -22.16 15.50
N LEU A 139 12.03 -21.22 16.27
CA LEU A 139 13.46 -21.21 16.59
C LEU A 139 13.83 -22.39 17.49
N GLY A 140 14.44 -23.39 16.89
CA GLY A 140 15.13 -24.47 17.60
C GLY A 140 16.61 -24.15 17.80
N MET A 141 17.18 -24.68 18.89
CA MET A 141 18.63 -24.80 19.04
C MET A 141 19.15 -26.04 18.31
#